data_AF-A0A267DVT7-F1
#
_entry.id   AF-A0A267DVT7-F1
#
_cell.length_a   1.000
_cell.length_b   1.000
_cell.length_c   1.000
_cell.angle_alpha   90.00
_cell.angle_beta   90.00
_cell.angle_gamma   90.00
#
_symmetry.space_group_name_H-M   'P 1'
#
loop_
_entity.id
_entity.type
_entity.pdbx_description
1 polymer ?
#
loop_
_entity_poly.entity_id
_entity_poly.type
_entity_poly.pdbx_seq_one_letter_code
_entity_poly.pdbx_strand_id
1 'polypeptide(L)'
;MSSESESDGDTEGAELCGQSESLTRRLRNILRDYSDGLAIPKELIQNADDAGATEVTLIYDSRANLQWRETVMGRRMAGCQGPCLWAHNDAQFTDDDFKNLLSLGGATKEAQAAKVGKFGLGFNAVYNLTDVPAVLSGCQLQLLDPHGEKRGRGFLEEIYRKYRKCDTGLRLNFSKEAGRRMLAKYPHQFAPYTGVMGCGPDLGAEPYPGTLIRLPLRTQEQAGESQICQRAYSEQEMRDLLDKTAQQARHLLLFTQSVSSFRLLHLRDGLDGSLQTDTLLKVSRSLIKCIRPLPGTSGSADLRSQTRVLAAAAEYLAGDNGGAVDGSFAGQLKLHIDVQINETEAKRVGIDTNVAITASDNWLVSVALGSGESLEMSRQREGLSLPVASVAIRLSAGGTAIEPVNRGVAFCFLPLPIESPLLFHVNAAFAVTSSRRYLEEDTMDEAEGRWHPGRWNAALLREAACAALVSALERLTAENITARLRSGRC
;
A
#
# COMPACT_ATOMS: atom_id res chain seq x y z
N MET A 1 -47.04 -35.68 11.33
CA MET A 1 -48.20 -35.15 10.57
C MET A 1 -48.29 -33.68 10.99
N SER A 2 -47.71 -32.75 10.25
CA SER A 2 -48.07 -32.34 8.90
C SER A 2 -46.87 -32.26 7.94
N SER A 3 -47.15 -32.66 6.71
CA SER A 3 -46.32 -32.78 5.53
C SER A 3 -46.41 -31.53 4.65
N GLU A 4 -45.31 -31.18 3.98
CA GLU A 4 -45.23 -30.54 2.66
C GLU A 4 -43.75 -30.73 2.21
N SER A 5 -43.43 -31.81 1.48
CA SER A 5 -43.52 -31.98 0.01
C SER A 5 -42.39 -31.28 -0.75
N GLU A 6 -41.21 -31.89 -0.80
CA GLU A 6 -40.33 -31.75 -1.98
C GLU A 6 -40.70 -32.87 -2.94
N SER A 7 -41.72 -32.60 -3.75
CA SER A 7 -41.93 -33.29 -5.00
C SER A 7 -40.87 -32.79 -5.98
N ASP A 8 -39.79 -33.55 -6.16
CA ASP A 8 -38.99 -33.51 -7.38
C ASP A 8 -39.83 -34.10 -8.51
N GLY A 9 -40.80 -33.32 -8.96
CA GLY A 9 -41.47 -33.49 -10.23
C GLY A 9 -40.64 -32.77 -11.29
N ASP A 10 -40.06 -33.55 -12.19
CA ASP A 10 -39.93 -33.25 -13.62
C ASP A 10 -39.79 -31.74 -13.96
N THR A 11 -38.59 -31.20 -13.84
CA THR A 11 -38.26 -29.94 -14.52
C THR A 11 -38.44 -30.15 -16.02
N GLU A 12 -39.17 -29.26 -16.70
CA GLU A 12 -39.52 -29.21 -18.14
C GLU A 12 -38.34 -29.34 -19.14
N GLY A 13 -37.45 -30.32 -19.00
CA GLY A 13 -36.22 -30.45 -19.79
C GLY A 13 -35.26 -29.24 -19.68
N ALA A 14 -35.46 -28.35 -18.70
CA ALA A 14 -34.69 -27.12 -18.53
C ALA A 14 -33.84 -27.16 -17.26
N GLU A 15 -32.51 -27.04 -17.42
CA GLU A 15 -31.55 -26.88 -16.33
C GLU A 15 -31.12 -25.42 -16.24
N LEU A 16 -31.28 -24.81 -15.06
CA LEU A 16 -30.74 -23.49 -14.77
C LEU A 16 -29.22 -23.57 -14.61
N CYS A 17 -28.48 -23.21 -15.67
CA CYS A 17 -27.02 -23.19 -15.69
C CYS A 17 -26.48 -21.80 -16.07
N GLY A 18 -25.28 -21.47 -15.57
CA GLY A 18 -24.62 -20.18 -15.80
C GLY A 18 -23.15 -20.21 -15.38
N GLN A 19 -22.42 -19.14 -15.66
CA GLN A 19 -21.00 -19.03 -15.31
C GLN A 19 -20.83 -18.53 -13.85
N SER A 20 -19.85 -19.08 -13.13
CA SER A 20 -19.49 -18.60 -11.79
C SER A 20 -17.98 -18.68 -11.52
N GLU A 21 -17.48 -17.73 -10.73
CA GLU A 21 -16.12 -17.74 -10.21
C GLU A 21 -16.11 -17.76 -8.68
N SER A 22 -15.41 -18.74 -8.10
CA SER A 22 -15.22 -18.80 -6.64
C SER A 22 -14.25 -17.71 -6.18
N LEU A 23 -14.49 -17.16 -4.99
CA LEU A 23 -13.65 -16.10 -4.42
C LEU A 23 -12.17 -16.47 -4.40
N THR A 24 -11.84 -17.68 -3.94
CA THR A 24 -10.46 -18.17 -3.86
C THR A 24 -9.78 -18.25 -5.22
N ARG A 25 -10.53 -18.54 -6.29
CA ARG A 25 -10.01 -18.59 -7.67
C ARG A 25 -9.77 -17.19 -8.22
N ARG A 26 -10.67 -16.25 -7.96
CA ARG A 26 -10.48 -14.84 -8.29
C ARG A 26 -9.22 -14.28 -7.62
N LEU A 27 -9.04 -14.52 -6.32
CA LEU A 27 -7.85 -14.10 -5.57
C LEU A 27 -6.58 -14.74 -6.13
N ARG A 28 -6.59 -16.04 -6.41
CA ARG A 28 -5.46 -16.74 -7.06
C ARG A 28 -5.07 -16.09 -8.39
N ASN A 29 -6.06 -15.72 -9.21
CA ASN A 29 -5.81 -15.08 -10.50
C ASN A 29 -5.18 -13.69 -10.30
N ILE A 30 -5.67 -12.90 -9.36
CA ILE A 30 -5.09 -11.59 -8.99
C ILE A 30 -3.62 -11.75 -8.57
N LEU A 31 -3.28 -12.76 -7.77
CA LEU A 31 -1.92 -12.95 -7.26
C LEU A 31 -0.87 -13.25 -8.34
N ARG A 32 -1.27 -13.78 -9.51
CA ARG A 32 -0.33 -14.06 -10.63
C ARG A 32 0.39 -12.79 -11.09
N ASP A 33 -0.29 -11.65 -10.96
CA ASP A 33 0.18 -10.35 -11.39
C ASP A 33 1.15 -9.70 -10.37
N TYR A 34 1.13 -10.14 -9.10
CA TYR A 34 1.92 -9.56 -8.00
C TYR A 34 3.14 -10.42 -7.62
N SER A 35 4.12 -10.55 -8.53
CA SER A 35 5.30 -11.40 -8.34
C SER A 35 6.62 -10.66 -8.08
N ASP A 36 6.61 -9.32 -7.94
CA ASP A 36 7.84 -8.51 -7.81
C ASP A 36 8.46 -8.53 -6.40
N GLY A 37 7.80 -9.18 -5.44
CA GLY A 37 8.28 -9.33 -4.06
C GLY A 37 8.24 -8.05 -3.23
N LEU A 38 7.81 -6.90 -3.77
CA LEU A 38 7.65 -5.63 -3.05
C LEU A 38 6.21 -5.10 -3.07
N ALA A 39 5.33 -5.75 -3.81
CA ALA A 39 3.90 -5.47 -3.82
C ALA A 39 3.34 -5.20 -2.42
N ILE A 40 3.61 -6.07 -1.44
CA ILE A 40 2.97 -6.00 -0.12
C ILE A 40 3.39 -4.74 0.66
N PRO A 41 4.70 -4.47 0.91
CA PRO A 41 5.12 -3.22 1.54
C PRO A 41 4.58 -1.99 0.81
N LYS A 42 4.65 -1.95 -0.52
CA LYS A 42 4.18 -0.81 -1.32
C LYS A 42 2.68 -0.59 -1.14
N GLU A 43 1.87 -1.64 -1.24
CA GLU A 43 0.41 -1.54 -1.07
C GLU A 43 0.02 -1.13 0.35
N LEU A 44 0.71 -1.62 1.37
CA LEU A 44 0.46 -1.22 2.76
C LEU A 44 0.82 0.25 3.01
N ILE A 45 1.94 0.74 2.46
CA ILE A 45 2.33 2.15 2.52
C ILE A 45 1.33 3.01 1.75
N GLN A 46 0.93 2.60 0.55
CA GLN A 46 -0.01 3.35 -0.28
C GLN A 46 -1.38 3.48 0.38
N ASN A 47 -1.89 2.40 0.97
CA ASN A 47 -3.16 2.41 1.70
C ASN A 47 -3.10 3.36 2.92
N ALA A 48 -1.99 3.39 3.63
CA ALA A 48 -1.79 4.34 4.74
C ALA A 48 -1.72 5.79 4.22
N ASP A 49 -1.01 6.03 3.13
CA ASP A 49 -0.89 7.36 2.50
C ASP A 49 -2.23 7.90 2.00
N ASP A 50 -3.03 7.06 1.37
CA ASP A 50 -4.41 7.37 0.93
C ASP A 50 -5.37 7.62 2.10
N ALA A 51 -5.12 6.99 3.26
CA ALA A 51 -5.84 7.24 4.51
C ALA A 51 -5.35 8.52 5.22
N GLY A 52 -4.28 9.15 4.71
CA GLY A 52 -3.71 10.36 5.28
C GLY A 52 -2.79 10.13 6.48
N ALA A 53 -2.31 8.90 6.69
CA ALA A 53 -1.33 8.56 7.71
C ALA A 53 -0.04 9.37 7.54
N THR A 54 0.65 9.63 8.65
CA THR A 54 1.98 10.25 8.64
C THR A 54 3.08 9.22 8.89
N GLU A 55 2.76 8.14 9.60
CA GLU A 55 3.71 7.09 9.95
C GLU A 55 3.21 5.71 9.52
N VAL A 56 4.13 4.90 9.00
CA VAL A 56 3.92 3.48 8.71
C VAL A 56 4.99 2.64 9.40
N THR A 57 4.60 1.52 10.00
CA THR A 57 5.53 0.58 10.64
C THR A 57 5.21 -0.84 10.18
N LEU A 58 6.19 -1.51 9.57
CA LEU A 58 6.12 -2.95 9.32
C LEU A 58 6.90 -3.67 10.42
N ILE A 59 6.35 -4.78 10.91
CA ILE A 59 6.96 -5.56 11.99
C ILE A 59 6.98 -7.01 11.57
N TYR A 60 8.17 -7.56 11.37
CA TYR A 60 8.31 -9.00 11.31
C TYR A 60 8.19 -9.54 12.73
N ASP A 61 7.14 -10.29 13.02
CA ASP A 61 6.94 -10.95 14.31
C ASP A 61 7.29 -12.43 14.16
N SER A 62 8.41 -12.82 14.76
CA SER A 62 8.92 -14.19 14.70
C SER A 62 8.50 -15.05 15.90
N ARG A 63 7.58 -14.58 16.75
CA ARG A 63 7.09 -15.34 17.90
C ARG A 63 6.35 -16.60 17.45
N ALA A 64 6.65 -17.73 18.09
CA ALA A 64 6.02 -19.01 17.74
C ALA A 64 4.59 -19.13 18.30
N ASN A 65 4.34 -18.47 19.44
CA ASN A 65 3.04 -18.40 20.13
C ASN A 65 2.37 -19.77 20.29
N LEU A 66 3.15 -20.81 20.62
CA LEU A 66 2.66 -22.20 20.71
C LEU A 66 1.60 -22.35 21.81
N GLN A 67 1.74 -21.58 22.89
CA GLN A 67 0.83 -21.55 24.02
C GLN A 67 -0.56 -20.97 23.69
N TRP A 68 -0.68 -20.20 22.60
CA TRP A 68 -1.93 -19.51 22.24
C TRP A 68 -2.68 -20.20 21.10
N ARG A 69 -2.78 -21.54 21.12
CA ARG A 69 -3.40 -22.31 20.00
C ARG A 69 -4.72 -23.00 20.33
N GLU A 70 -5.08 -23.09 21.60
CA GLU A 70 -6.24 -23.89 22.05
C GLU A 70 -7.58 -23.15 21.90
N THR A 71 -7.73 -21.96 22.49
CA THR A 71 -9.01 -21.22 22.55
C THR A 71 -9.13 -20.20 21.42
N VAL A 72 -9.14 -20.70 20.18
CA VAL A 72 -9.20 -19.91 18.93
C VAL A 72 -10.54 -20.10 18.20
N MET A 73 -10.86 -19.24 17.22
CA MET A 73 -12.18 -19.23 16.52
C MET A 73 -12.39 -20.37 15.51
N GLY A 74 -11.42 -21.27 15.38
CA GLY A 74 -11.49 -22.46 14.54
C GLY A 74 -10.18 -23.23 14.57
N ARG A 75 -10.21 -24.54 14.34
CA ARG A 75 -9.01 -25.40 14.45
C ARG A 75 -7.87 -24.94 13.53
N ARG A 76 -8.20 -24.50 12.32
CA ARG A 76 -7.25 -23.96 11.33
C ARG A 76 -6.59 -22.65 11.80
N MET A 77 -7.26 -21.85 12.64
CA MET A 77 -6.68 -20.62 13.22
C MET A 77 -5.54 -20.90 14.21
N ALA A 78 -5.40 -22.13 14.72
CA ALA A 78 -4.27 -22.50 15.59
C ALA A 78 -2.93 -22.33 14.85
N GLY A 79 -2.88 -22.66 13.55
CA GLY A 79 -1.70 -22.45 12.70
C GLY A 79 -1.39 -20.98 12.43
N CYS A 80 -2.37 -20.07 12.62
CA CYS A 80 -2.23 -18.63 12.35
C CYS A 80 -1.72 -17.83 13.56
N GLN A 81 -1.37 -18.51 14.67
CA GLN A 81 -0.96 -17.84 15.90
C GLN A 81 0.52 -17.48 15.91
N GLY A 82 1.34 -18.21 15.14
CA GLY A 82 2.79 -18.06 15.07
C GLY A 82 3.26 -16.86 14.25
N PRO A 83 4.40 -16.97 13.54
CA PRO A 83 5.03 -15.85 12.86
C PRO A 83 4.10 -15.12 11.90
N CYS A 84 4.22 -13.79 11.88
CA CYS A 84 3.37 -12.93 11.06
C CYS A 84 4.10 -11.65 10.65
N LEU A 85 3.56 -10.97 9.63
CA LEU A 85 3.90 -9.60 9.33
C LEU A 85 2.79 -8.69 9.88
N TRP A 86 3.14 -7.77 10.77
CA TRP A 86 2.24 -6.68 11.15
C TRP A 86 2.51 -5.45 10.28
N ALA A 87 1.45 -4.70 10.01
CA ALA A 87 1.53 -3.38 9.43
C ALA A 87 0.69 -2.41 10.24
N HIS A 88 1.33 -1.39 10.78
CA HIS A 88 0.69 -0.33 11.54
C HIS A 88 0.77 1.00 10.79
N ASN A 89 -0.29 1.81 10.88
CA ASN A 89 -0.25 3.23 10.58
C ASN A 89 -1.13 4.03 11.53
N ASP A 90 -0.86 5.32 11.64
CA ASP A 90 -1.51 6.27 12.55
C ASP A 90 -2.85 6.83 12.03
N ALA A 91 -3.31 6.41 10.84
CA ALA A 91 -4.65 6.72 10.35
C ALA A 91 -5.67 5.65 10.77
N GLN A 92 -6.89 6.08 11.07
CA GLN A 92 -8.01 5.21 11.42
C GLN A 92 -8.86 4.93 10.18
N PHE A 93 -9.30 3.68 10.00
CA PHE A 93 -10.27 3.33 8.97
C PHE A 93 -11.62 4.01 9.24
N THR A 94 -12.21 4.56 8.19
CA THR A 94 -13.62 4.94 8.17
C THR A 94 -14.51 3.73 7.92
N ASP A 95 -15.83 3.86 8.16
CA ASP A 95 -16.79 2.81 7.80
C ASP A 95 -16.77 2.50 6.29
N ASP A 96 -16.50 3.50 5.45
CA ASP A 96 -16.37 3.31 4.01
C ASP A 96 -15.09 2.58 3.64
N ASP A 97 -13.97 2.80 4.34
CA ASP A 97 -12.75 2.01 4.14
C ASP A 97 -12.99 0.53 4.46
N PHE A 98 -13.76 0.23 5.51
CA PHE A 98 -14.19 -1.14 5.82
C PHE A 98 -15.13 -1.75 4.77
N LYS A 99 -15.99 -0.96 4.10
CA LYS A 99 -16.80 -1.44 2.97
C LYS A 99 -15.94 -1.69 1.73
N ASN A 100 -14.97 -0.80 1.48
CA ASN A 100 -14.03 -0.90 0.38
C ASN A 100 -13.12 -2.12 0.52
N LEU A 101 -12.67 -2.42 1.74
CA LEU A 101 -11.87 -3.61 2.06
C LEU A 101 -12.57 -4.92 1.65
N LEU A 102 -13.90 -4.97 1.74
CA LEU A 102 -14.71 -6.13 1.37
C LEU A 102 -15.04 -6.19 -0.13
N SER A 103 -14.75 -5.12 -0.88
CA SER A 103 -15.10 -4.99 -2.29
C SER A 103 -13.91 -5.30 -3.20
N LEU A 104 -13.83 -6.53 -3.70
CA LEU A 104 -12.74 -6.98 -4.60
C LEU A 104 -12.69 -6.21 -5.93
N GLY A 105 -13.79 -5.59 -6.34
CA GLY A 105 -13.94 -4.91 -7.62
C GLY A 105 -13.74 -3.39 -7.59
N GLY A 106 -13.42 -2.79 -6.44
CA GLY A 106 -13.11 -1.35 -6.39
C GLY A 106 -14.24 -0.38 -6.77
N ALA A 107 -15.49 -0.84 -6.93
CA ALA A 107 -16.63 -0.07 -7.47
C ALA A 107 -16.91 1.27 -6.77
N THR A 108 -16.44 1.46 -5.54
CA THR A 108 -16.61 2.67 -4.73
C THR A 108 -15.45 3.67 -4.81
N LYS A 109 -14.28 3.28 -5.34
CA LYS A 109 -13.09 4.17 -5.42
C LYS A 109 -12.98 4.95 -6.74
N GLU A 110 -13.81 4.64 -7.73
CA GLU A 110 -13.84 5.39 -9.01
C GLU A 110 -14.24 6.86 -8.82
N ALA A 111 -15.00 7.20 -7.76
CA ALA A 111 -15.43 8.59 -7.51
C ALA A 111 -14.40 9.48 -6.79
N GLN A 112 -13.29 8.94 -6.25
CA GLN A 112 -12.33 9.70 -5.43
C GLN A 112 -11.06 10.07 -6.22
N ALA A 113 -11.12 11.18 -6.98
CA ALA A 113 -10.01 11.65 -7.82
C ALA A 113 -8.73 12.01 -7.04
N ALA A 114 -8.84 12.29 -5.74
CA ALA A 114 -7.73 12.71 -4.87
C ALA A 114 -6.95 11.55 -4.20
N LYS A 115 -7.38 10.29 -4.37
CA LYS A 115 -6.65 9.10 -3.86
C LYS A 115 -5.83 8.45 -4.97
N VAL A 116 -4.66 7.92 -4.60
CA VAL A 116 -3.73 7.29 -5.53
C VAL A 116 -4.18 5.86 -5.85
N GLY A 117 -4.55 5.07 -4.84
CA GLY A 117 -4.92 3.67 -4.99
C GLY A 117 -6.37 3.46 -5.44
N LYS A 118 -6.63 3.57 -6.75
CA LYS A 118 -7.98 3.42 -7.33
C LYS A 118 -8.44 1.99 -7.50
N PHE A 119 -7.53 1.06 -7.73
CA PHE A 119 -7.85 -0.35 -7.86
C PHE A 119 -7.81 -0.99 -6.48
N GLY A 120 -8.99 -1.21 -5.87
CA GLY A 120 -9.16 -1.98 -4.61
C GLY A 120 -8.62 -3.42 -4.64
N LEU A 121 -7.87 -3.78 -5.68
CA LEU A 121 -7.12 -5.01 -5.85
C LEU A 121 -5.80 -5.04 -5.06
N GLY A 122 -5.24 -3.87 -4.72
CA GLY A 122 -3.91 -3.77 -4.12
C GLY A 122 -3.77 -4.48 -2.77
N PHE A 123 -4.78 -4.37 -1.91
CA PHE A 123 -4.79 -5.08 -0.63
C PHE A 123 -4.74 -6.61 -0.81
N ASN A 124 -5.28 -7.16 -1.91
CA ASN A 124 -5.27 -8.60 -2.14
C ASN A 124 -3.85 -9.18 -2.33
N ALA A 125 -2.84 -8.35 -2.58
CA ALA A 125 -1.44 -8.80 -2.63
C ALA A 125 -0.99 -9.47 -1.32
N VAL A 126 -1.62 -9.14 -0.18
CA VAL A 126 -1.32 -9.77 1.12
C VAL A 126 -1.59 -11.28 1.12
N TYR A 127 -2.45 -11.78 0.23
CA TYR A 127 -2.71 -13.21 0.12
C TYR A 127 -1.51 -14.01 -0.43
N ASN A 128 -0.44 -13.35 -0.90
CA ASN A 128 0.84 -14.04 -1.09
C ASN A 128 1.41 -14.56 0.24
N LEU A 129 1.21 -13.85 1.36
CA LEU A 129 1.73 -14.22 2.69
C LEU A 129 0.76 -15.07 3.50
N THR A 130 -0.53 -14.78 3.42
CA THR A 130 -1.53 -15.30 4.37
C THR A 130 -2.82 -15.73 3.69
N ASP A 131 -3.60 -16.58 4.33
CA ASP A 131 -4.98 -16.89 3.90
C ASP A 131 -6.04 -16.16 4.74
N VAL A 132 -5.64 -15.58 5.88
CA VAL A 132 -6.58 -14.96 6.85
C VAL A 132 -6.04 -13.62 7.38
N PRO A 133 -5.99 -12.57 6.54
CA PRO A 133 -5.58 -11.26 7.00
C PRO A 133 -6.61 -10.68 7.98
N ALA A 134 -6.14 -9.94 8.98
CA ALA A 134 -6.98 -9.25 9.96
C ALA A 134 -6.63 -7.76 10.04
N VAL A 135 -7.65 -6.90 10.14
CA VAL A 135 -7.51 -5.44 10.20
C VAL A 135 -8.22 -4.91 11.44
N LEU A 136 -7.46 -4.38 12.39
CA LEU A 136 -7.93 -3.71 13.60
C LEU A 136 -7.85 -2.19 13.40
N SER A 137 -8.95 -1.48 13.57
CA SER A 137 -8.96 -0.02 13.59
C SER A 137 -10.11 0.52 14.42
N GLY A 138 -9.81 1.45 15.34
CA GLY A 138 -10.78 1.92 16.32
C GLY A 138 -11.34 0.76 17.15
N CYS A 139 -12.67 0.64 17.18
CA CYS A 139 -13.35 -0.45 17.90
C CYS A 139 -13.62 -1.68 17.03
N GLN A 140 -13.22 -1.68 15.75
CA GLN A 140 -13.57 -2.73 14.80
C GLN A 140 -12.38 -3.62 14.47
N LEU A 141 -12.60 -4.94 14.47
CA LEU A 141 -11.66 -5.94 13.93
C LEU A 141 -12.35 -6.70 12.80
N GLN A 142 -11.79 -6.63 11.60
CA GLN A 142 -12.22 -7.37 10.42
C GLN A 142 -11.25 -8.51 10.13
N LEU A 143 -11.72 -9.75 10.21
CA LEU A 143 -11.01 -10.93 9.69
C LEU A 143 -11.57 -11.29 8.31
N LEU A 144 -10.72 -11.60 7.36
CA LEU A 144 -11.10 -12.13 6.05
C LEU A 144 -10.72 -13.60 6.00
N ASP A 145 -11.62 -14.46 5.53
CA ASP A 145 -11.44 -15.90 5.41
C ASP A 145 -12.10 -16.37 4.10
N PRO A 146 -11.45 -16.11 2.94
CA PRO A 146 -12.04 -16.43 1.64
C PRO A 146 -12.40 -17.91 1.45
N HIS A 147 -11.71 -18.82 2.14
CA HIS A 147 -11.98 -20.25 2.09
C HIS A 147 -13.29 -20.64 2.78
N GLY A 148 -13.82 -19.78 3.64
CA GLY A 148 -15.12 -19.96 4.29
C GLY A 148 -16.34 -19.94 3.35
N GLU A 149 -16.15 -19.57 2.07
CA GLU A 149 -17.16 -19.71 1.01
C GLU A 149 -17.71 -21.15 0.93
N LYS A 150 -16.88 -22.16 1.25
CA LYS A 150 -17.25 -23.56 1.27
C LYS A 150 -17.15 -24.15 2.68
N ARG A 151 -18.21 -24.85 3.09
CA ARG A 151 -18.28 -25.53 4.40
C ARG A 151 -17.08 -26.45 4.64
N GLY A 152 -16.49 -26.37 5.83
CA GLY A 152 -15.37 -27.21 6.25
C GLY A 152 -14.00 -26.79 5.71
N ARG A 153 -13.92 -25.68 4.96
CA ARG A 153 -12.65 -25.14 4.42
C ARG A 153 -12.17 -23.88 5.13
N GLY A 154 -13.08 -23.12 5.75
CA GLY A 154 -12.78 -21.83 6.39
C GLY A 154 -11.92 -21.96 7.64
N PHE A 155 -11.13 -20.92 7.90
CA PHE A 155 -10.39 -20.75 9.15
C PHE A 155 -11.31 -20.47 10.34
N LEU A 156 -12.44 -19.80 10.14
CA LEU A 156 -13.40 -19.38 11.17
C LEU A 156 -14.57 -20.38 11.35
N GLU A 157 -14.33 -21.67 11.08
CA GLU A 157 -15.36 -22.70 11.01
C GLU A 157 -16.21 -22.83 12.30
N GLU A 158 -15.65 -22.58 13.49
CA GLU A 158 -16.44 -22.64 14.73
C GLU A 158 -17.52 -21.54 14.75
N ILE A 159 -17.19 -20.37 14.22
CA ILE A 159 -18.10 -19.23 14.09
C ILE A 159 -19.16 -19.55 13.03
N TYR A 160 -18.76 -19.99 11.85
CA TYR A 160 -19.67 -20.35 10.76
C TYR A 160 -20.66 -21.43 11.17
N ARG A 161 -20.20 -22.46 11.88
CA ARG A 161 -21.07 -23.50 12.45
C ARG A 161 -22.05 -22.95 13.47
N LYS A 162 -21.63 -22.05 14.36
CA LYS A 162 -22.49 -21.40 15.35
C LYS A 162 -23.63 -20.62 14.69
N TYR A 163 -23.34 -19.90 13.61
CA TYR A 163 -24.33 -19.11 12.86
C TYR A 163 -25.03 -19.89 11.74
N ARG A 164 -24.72 -21.18 11.56
CA ARG A 164 -25.28 -22.07 10.53
C ARG A 164 -25.21 -21.48 9.11
N LYS A 165 -24.12 -20.77 8.79
CA LYS A 165 -23.88 -20.17 7.47
C LYS A 165 -22.45 -20.40 7.00
N CYS A 166 -22.23 -20.41 5.68
CA CYS A 166 -20.91 -20.23 5.09
C CYS A 166 -20.72 -18.72 4.84
N ASP A 167 -19.53 -18.20 5.10
CA ASP A 167 -19.22 -16.78 4.92
C ASP A 167 -17.72 -16.61 4.69
N THR A 168 -17.28 -15.45 4.25
CA THR A 168 -15.89 -15.19 3.82
C THR A 168 -15.12 -14.28 4.77
N GLY A 169 -15.65 -14.07 5.98
CA GLY A 169 -14.97 -13.30 7.03
C GLY A 169 -15.81 -13.12 8.28
N LEU A 170 -15.32 -12.29 9.20
CA LEU A 170 -15.99 -11.92 10.45
C LEU A 170 -15.62 -10.49 10.83
N ARG A 171 -16.62 -9.68 11.19
CA ARG A 171 -16.41 -8.37 11.81
C ARG A 171 -16.80 -8.42 13.28
N LEU A 172 -15.90 -7.97 14.14
CA LEU A 172 -16.14 -7.75 15.55
C LEU A 172 -16.15 -6.25 15.83
N ASN A 173 -17.05 -5.83 16.72
CA ASN A 173 -17.08 -4.45 17.22
C ASN A 173 -17.01 -4.48 18.74
N PHE A 174 -15.87 -4.04 19.28
CA PHE A 174 -15.57 -4.04 20.71
C PHE A 174 -16.30 -2.94 21.49
N SER A 175 -16.96 -1.99 20.81
CA SER A 175 -17.90 -1.08 21.49
C SER A 175 -19.18 -1.78 21.92
N LYS A 176 -19.48 -2.96 21.35
CA LYS A 176 -20.65 -3.76 21.69
C LYS A 176 -20.26 -4.88 22.65
N GLU A 177 -21.13 -5.14 23.63
CA GLU A 177 -20.96 -6.22 24.60
C GLU A 177 -20.75 -7.59 23.91
N ALA A 178 -21.48 -7.85 22.82
CA ALA A 178 -21.32 -9.07 22.03
C ALA A 178 -19.91 -9.24 21.44
N GLY A 179 -19.25 -8.14 21.04
CA GLY A 179 -17.86 -8.17 20.58
C GLY A 179 -16.90 -8.41 21.74
N ARG A 180 -17.12 -7.78 22.89
CA ARG A 180 -16.31 -8.00 24.10
C ARG A 180 -16.39 -9.44 24.60
N ARG A 181 -17.57 -10.07 24.54
CA ARG A 181 -17.74 -11.50 24.87
C ARG A 181 -16.91 -12.42 23.98
N MET A 182 -16.57 -12.01 22.75
CA MET A 182 -15.69 -12.81 21.88
C MET A 182 -14.25 -12.86 22.41
N LEU A 183 -13.76 -11.77 23.01
CA LEU A 183 -12.43 -11.72 23.63
C LEU A 183 -12.32 -12.73 24.78
N ALA A 184 -13.32 -12.72 25.67
CA ALA A 184 -13.38 -13.63 26.80
C ALA A 184 -13.56 -15.09 26.38
N LYS A 185 -14.30 -15.34 25.28
CA LYS A 185 -14.53 -16.70 24.77
C LYS A 185 -13.32 -17.29 24.07
N TYR A 186 -12.54 -16.47 23.35
CA TYR A 186 -11.41 -16.91 22.54
C TYR A 186 -10.12 -16.15 22.92
N PRO A 187 -9.64 -16.22 24.17
CA PRO A 187 -8.52 -15.40 24.62
C PRO A 187 -7.24 -15.66 23.81
N HIS A 188 -6.98 -16.91 23.42
CA HIS A 188 -5.81 -17.25 22.59
C HIS A 188 -5.89 -16.63 21.19
N GLN A 189 -7.09 -16.39 20.65
CA GLN A 189 -7.25 -15.75 19.33
C GLN A 189 -6.65 -14.33 19.28
N PHE A 190 -6.72 -13.61 20.41
CA PHE A 190 -6.35 -12.20 20.51
C PHE A 190 -5.05 -11.97 21.27
N ALA A 191 -4.56 -12.95 22.03
CA ALA A 191 -3.34 -12.86 22.82
C ALA A 191 -2.11 -12.32 22.04
N PRO A 192 -1.87 -12.66 20.75
CA PRO A 192 -0.69 -12.14 20.07
C PRO A 192 -0.74 -10.64 19.73
N TYR A 193 -1.88 -9.97 19.90
CA TYR A 193 -1.96 -8.51 19.77
C TYR A 193 -1.30 -7.80 20.96
N THR A 194 -1.24 -8.44 22.13
CA THR A 194 -0.68 -7.81 23.34
C THR A 194 0.79 -7.43 23.14
N GLY A 195 1.10 -6.17 23.44
CA GLY A 195 2.44 -5.59 23.32
C GLY A 195 2.79 -5.09 21.90
N VAL A 196 1.91 -5.24 20.91
CA VAL A 196 2.15 -4.80 19.54
C VAL A 196 1.60 -3.39 19.33
N MET A 197 2.45 -2.41 19.04
CA MET A 197 2.06 -1.04 18.67
C MET A 197 0.99 -0.42 19.61
N GLY A 198 1.21 -0.54 20.93
CA GLY A 198 0.34 0.03 21.96
C GLY A 198 -0.89 -0.81 22.31
N CYS A 199 -1.10 -1.98 21.69
CA CYS A 199 -2.16 -2.90 22.10
C CYS A 199 -1.87 -3.47 23.50
N GLY A 200 -2.75 -3.15 24.45
CA GLY A 200 -2.71 -3.68 25.80
C GLY A 200 -3.21 -5.14 25.92
N PRO A 201 -3.21 -5.71 27.13
CA PRO A 201 -3.76 -7.03 27.39
C PRO A 201 -5.29 -7.08 27.24
N ASP A 202 -5.98 -5.95 27.47
CA ASP A 202 -7.43 -5.83 27.28
C ASP A 202 -7.75 -5.18 25.93
N LEU A 203 -7.66 -5.99 24.87
CA LEU A 203 -7.91 -5.54 23.50
C LEU A 203 -9.35 -5.04 23.37
N GLY A 204 -9.55 -3.79 22.94
CA GLY A 204 -10.90 -3.23 22.76
C GLY A 204 -11.52 -2.60 24.01
N ALA A 205 -10.77 -2.50 25.11
CA ALA A 205 -11.10 -1.60 26.22
C ALA A 205 -11.22 -0.15 25.73
N GLU A 206 -10.24 0.29 24.94
CA GLU A 206 -10.21 1.57 24.25
C GLU A 206 -10.15 1.38 22.73
N PRO A 207 -10.67 2.32 21.93
CA PRO A 207 -10.51 2.31 20.48
C PRO A 207 -9.02 2.34 20.10
N TYR A 208 -8.61 1.47 19.17
CA TYR A 208 -7.25 1.50 18.66
C TYR A 208 -6.99 2.80 17.87
N PRO A 209 -5.98 3.62 18.25
CA PRO A 209 -5.74 4.94 17.68
C PRO A 209 -4.91 4.86 16.38
N GLY A 210 -5.43 4.15 15.40
CA GLY A 210 -4.78 3.92 14.11
C GLY A 210 -5.34 2.69 13.40
N THR A 211 -4.53 2.07 12.56
CA THR A 211 -4.85 0.81 11.89
C THR A 211 -3.71 -0.18 12.08
N LEU A 212 -4.04 -1.39 12.54
CA LEU A 212 -3.12 -2.50 12.72
C LEU A 212 -3.60 -3.69 11.90
N ILE A 213 -2.79 -4.10 10.92
CA ILE A 213 -3.04 -5.22 10.04
C ILE A 213 -2.15 -6.38 10.48
N ARG A 214 -2.74 -7.56 10.66
CA ARG A 214 -2.03 -8.81 10.95
C ARG A 214 -2.08 -9.73 9.76
N LEU A 215 -0.92 -10.19 9.31
CA LEU A 215 -0.77 -11.14 8.21
C LEU A 215 -0.02 -12.39 8.71
N PRO A 216 -0.73 -13.39 9.29
CA PRO A 216 -0.12 -14.66 9.70
C PRO A 216 0.56 -15.35 8.52
N LEU A 217 1.84 -15.73 8.65
CA LEU A 217 2.57 -16.36 7.55
C LEU A 217 2.02 -17.76 7.29
N ARG A 218 1.75 -18.05 6.01
CA ARG A 218 1.22 -19.35 5.58
C ARG A 218 2.24 -20.45 5.86
N THR A 219 1.83 -21.44 6.63
CA THR A 219 2.66 -22.62 6.92
C THR A 219 2.68 -23.59 5.74
N GLN A 220 3.62 -24.55 5.76
CA GLN A 220 3.69 -25.61 4.74
C GLN A 220 2.41 -26.46 4.68
N GLU A 221 1.80 -26.74 5.83
CA GLU A 221 0.53 -27.47 5.92
C GLU A 221 -0.61 -26.66 5.28
N GLN A 222 -0.73 -25.37 5.62
CA GLN A 222 -1.76 -24.48 5.06
C GLN A 222 -1.60 -24.31 3.55
N ALA A 223 -0.36 -24.25 3.05
CA ALA A 223 -0.06 -24.16 1.63
C ALA A 223 -0.57 -25.38 0.84
N GLY A 224 -0.47 -26.59 1.41
CA GLY A 224 -1.01 -27.80 0.78
C GLY A 224 -2.52 -27.79 0.60
N GLU A 225 -3.24 -27.02 1.42
CA GLU A 225 -4.70 -26.95 1.40
C GLU A 225 -5.25 -25.65 0.79
N SER A 226 -4.41 -24.62 0.64
CA SER A 226 -4.89 -23.30 0.23
C SER A 226 -5.33 -23.29 -1.23
N GLN A 227 -6.56 -22.82 -1.46
CA GLN A 227 -7.08 -22.55 -2.78
C GLN A 227 -6.62 -21.20 -3.33
N ILE A 228 -5.92 -20.38 -2.57
CA ILE A 228 -5.43 -19.08 -3.04
C ILE A 228 -3.97 -19.20 -3.50
N CYS A 229 -3.08 -19.67 -2.64
CA CYS A 229 -1.66 -19.79 -2.92
C CYS A 229 -1.07 -21.06 -2.29
N GLN A 230 -0.48 -21.93 -3.12
CA GLN A 230 0.13 -23.20 -2.68
C GLN A 230 1.58 -23.07 -2.22
N ARG A 231 2.05 -21.83 -2.00
CA ARG A 231 3.39 -21.55 -1.47
C ARG A 231 3.28 -21.16 0.01
N ALA A 232 4.03 -21.86 0.84
CA ALA A 232 4.30 -21.40 2.20
C ALA A 232 5.10 -20.09 2.15
N TYR A 233 5.14 -19.38 3.27
CA TYR A 233 6.01 -18.22 3.43
C TYR A 233 7.00 -18.49 4.55
N SER A 234 8.17 -18.98 4.15
CA SER A 234 9.24 -19.37 5.06
C SER A 234 9.92 -18.17 5.71
N GLU A 235 10.72 -18.44 6.75
CA GLU A 235 11.58 -17.42 7.34
C GLU A 235 12.53 -16.82 6.31
N GLN A 236 13.09 -17.62 5.39
CA GLN A 236 13.97 -17.11 4.33
C GLN A 236 13.22 -16.18 3.37
N GLU A 237 12.02 -16.54 2.93
CA GLU A 237 11.21 -15.66 2.06
C GLU A 237 10.87 -14.34 2.76
N MET A 238 10.64 -14.37 4.08
CA MET A 238 10.45 -13.16 4.88
C MET A 238 11.72 -12.31 4.94
N ARG A 239 12.88 -12.92 5.20
CA ARG A 239 14.18 -12.21 5.18
C ARG A 239 14.43 -11.55 3.82
N ASP A 240 14.17 -12.25 2.73
CA ASP A 240 14.30 -11.71 1.36
C ASP A 240 13.37 -10.51 1.11
N LEU A 241 12.14 -10.56 1.63
CA LEU A 241 11.18 -9.44 1.55
C LEU A 241 11.66 -8.24 2.38
N LEU A 242 12.18 -8.48 3.58
CA LEU A 242 12.73 -7.42 4.44
C LEU A 242 13.95 -6.76 3.78
N ASP A 243 14.86 -7.56 3.24
CA ASP A 243 16.06 -7.09 2.54
C ASP A 243 15.71 -6.26 1.31
N LYS A 244 14.82 -6.76 0.43
CA LYS A 244 14.31 -5.98 -0.71
C LYS A 244 13.65 -4.67 -0.29
N THR A 245 12.88 -4.70 0.81
CA THR A 245 12.23 -3.49 1.35
C THR A 245 13.27 -2.49 1.81
N ALA A 246 14.31 -2.95 2.52
CA ALA A 246 15.42 -2.11 2.97
C ALA A 246 16.20 -1.51 1.79
N GLN A 247 16.48 -2.29 0.75
CA GLN A 247 17.19 -1.82 -0.45
C GLN A 247 16.45 -0.68 -1.18
N GLN A 248 15.10 -0.71 -1.17
CA GLN A 248 14.26 0.32 -1.80
C GLN A 248 13.84 1.46 -0.85
N ALA A 249 14.21 1.38 0.43
CA ALA A 249 13.77 2.29 1.49
C ALA A 249 13.86 3.78 1.13
N ARG A 250 14.98 4.19 0.50
CA ARG A 250 15.24 5.58 0.08
C ARG A 250 14.21 6.14 -0.92
N HIS A 251 13.57 5.28 -1.70
CA HIS A 251 12.61 5.67 -2.73
C HIS A 251 11.16 5.65 -2.20
N LEU A 252 10.86 4.86 -1.16
CA LEU A 252 9.48 4.59 -0.71
C LEU A 252 8.72 5.84 -0.27
N LEU A 253 9.41 6.88 0.22
CA LEU A 253 8.76 8.09 0.73
C LEU A 253 8.88 9.30 -0.22
N LEU A 254 9.60 9.17 -1.35
CA LEU A 254 9.97 10.35 -2.15
C LEU A 254 8.74 11.14 -2.66
N PHE A 255 7.69 10.44 -3.11
CA PHE A 255 6.50 11.05 -3.71
C PHE A 255 5.19 10.74 -2.97
N THR A 256 5.24 10.24 -1.72
CA THR A 256 4.05 10.03 -0.88
C THR A 256 3.32 11.36 -0.60
N GLN A 257 1.99 11.34 -0.53
CA GLN A 257 1.17 12.54 -0.28
C GLN A 257 1.23 13.01 1.18
N SER A 258 1.19 12.06 2.12
CA SER A 258 1.02 12.28 3.56
C SER A 258 2.10 11.59 4.40
N VAL A 259 2.45 10.34 4.08
CA VAL A 259 3.40 9.56 4.86
C VAL A 259 4.79 10.19 4.79
N SER A 260 5.39 10.44 5.95
CA SER A 260 6.72 11.03 6.09
C SER A 260 7.67 10.17 6.92
N SER A 261 7.19 9.09 7.54
CA SER A 261 7.96 8.20 8.40
C SER A 261 7.63 6.74 8.08
N PHE A 262 8.65 5.92 7.84
CA PHE A 262 8.52 4.48 7.64
C PHE A 262 9.51 3.75 8.55
N ARG A 263 9.03 2.72 9.27
CA ARG A 263 9.86 1.90 10.15
C ARG A 263 9.72 0.42 9.80
N LEU A 264 10.83 -0.29 9.94
CA LEU A 264 10.85 -1.75 9.94
C LEU A 264 11.39 -2.26 11.27
N LEU A 265 10.62 -3.11 11.93
CA LEU A 265 10.92 -3.66 13.24
C LEU A 265 10.95 -5.19 13.21
N HIS A 266 11.66 -5.80 14.16
CA HIS A 266 11.63 -7.23 14.45
C HIS A 266 11.10 -7.44 15.87
N LEU A 267 10.01 -8.18 15.98
CA LEU A 267 9.39 -8.57 17.25
C LEU A 267 9.70 -10.04 17.53
N ARG A 268 10.25 -10.32 18.72
CA ARG A 268 10.64 -11.67 19.12
C ARG A 268 10.53 -11.87 20.62
N ASP A 269 10.54 -13.14 21.03
CA ASP A 269 10.68 -13.50 22.43
C ASP A 269 12.14 -13.29 22.87
N GLY A 270 12.32 -12.60 24.00
CA GLY A 270 13.59 -12.45 24.69
C GLY A 270 14.03 -13.75 25.37
N LEU A 271 15.32 -13.84 25.72
CA LEU A 271 15.88 -15.02 26.41
C LEU A 271 15.26 -15.21 27.81
N ASP A 272 14.76 -14.13 28.40
CA ASP A 272 14.06 -14.08 29.69
C ASP A 272 12.53 -14.22 29.54
N GLY A 273 12.02 -14.46 28.32
CA GLY A 273 10.59 -14.51 28.02
C GLY A 273 9.92 -13.13 27.91
N SER A 274 10.69 -12.03 28.00
CA SER A 274 10.16 -10.69 27.74
C SER A 274 9.92 -10.45 26.25
N LEU A 275 9.01 -9.55 25.90
CA LEU A 275 8.78 -9.15 24.51
C LEU A 275 9.86 -8.16 24.08
N GLN A 276 10.64 -8.52 23.05
CA GLN A 276 11.73 -7.68 22.52
C GLN A 276 11.34 -7.13 21.15
N THR A 277 11.50 -5.81 20.96
CA THR A 277 11.22 -5.11 19.71
C THR A 277 12.46 -4.39 19.24
N ASP A 278 13.10 -4.94 18.21
CA ASP A 278 14.33 -4.41 17.63
C ASP A 278 13.99 -3.51 16.43
N THR A 279 14.54 -2.29 16.39
CA THR A 279 14.41 -1.41 15.21
C THR A 279 15.46 -1.78 14.19
N LEU A 280 15.02 -2.19 12.99
CA LEU A 280 15.90 -2.61 11.90
C LEU A 280 16.27 -1.42 11.01
N LEU A 281 15.25 -0.67 10.60
CA LEU A 281 15.35 0.43 9.65
C LEU A 281 14.35 1.52 10.02
N LYS A 282 14.77 2.78 9.89
CA LYS A 282 13.90 3.95 9.93
C LYS A 282 14.20 4.83 8.72
N VAL A 283 13.16 5.23 8.01
CA VAL A 283 13.21 6.18 6.91
C VAL A 283 12.37 7.38 7.31
N SER A 284 12.89 8.58 7.12
CA SER A 284 12.12 9.80 7.31
C SER A 284 12.29 10.76 6.15
N ARG A 285 11.21 11.48 5.84
CA ARG A 285 11.17 12.56 4.86
C ARG A 285 10.91 13.87 5.57
N SER A 286 11.75 14.86 5.30
CA SER A 286 11.60 16.21 5.84
C SER A 286 11.74 17.27 4.76
N LEU A 287 11.11 18.42 5.01
CA LEU A 287 11.21 19.59 4.16
C LEU A 287 12.48 20.36 4.53
N ILE A 288 13.40 20.52 3.58
CA ILE A 288 14.54 21.43 3.72
C ILE A 288 14.08 22.86 3.44
N LYS A 289 13.35 23.06 2.34
CA LYS A 289 12.88 24.38 1.91
C LYS A 289 11.66 24.25 1.00
N CYS A 290 10.60 25.01 1.31
CA CYS A 290 9.56 25.30 0.33
C CYS A 290 10.04 26.46 -0.55
N ILE A 291 10.26 26.20 -1.84
CA ILE A 291 10.71 27.21 -2.80
C ILE A 291 9.49 27.89 -3.42
N ARG A 292 8.54 27.09 -3.89
CA ARG A 292 7.26 27.56 -4.45
C ARG A 292 6.16 26.73 -3.81
N PRO A 293 5.29 27.32 -2.98
CA PRO A 293 4.19 26.57 -2.39
C PRO A 293 3.18 26.15 -3.46
N LEU A 294 2.50 25.04 -3.23
CA LEU A 294 1.36 24.64 -4.05
C LEU A 294 0.26 25.71 -4.02
N PRO A 295 -0.49 25.91 -5.12
CA PRO A 295 -1.67 26.76 -5.09
C PRO A 295 -2.63 26.39 -3.94
N GLY A 296 -3.21 27.41 -3.29
CA GLY A 296 -4.08 27.23 -2.12
C GLY A 296 -3.35 27.00 -0.78
N THR A 297 -2.03 26.77 -0.79
CA THR A 297 -1.27 26.38 0.41
C THR A 297 -0.30 27.45 0.93
N SER A 298 -0.32 28.67 0.39
CA SER A 298 0.65 29.73 0.74
C SER A 298 0.68 30.11 2.23
N GLY A 299 -0.40 29.83 2.98
CA GLY A 299 -0.48 30.02 4.42
C GLY A 299 0.17 28.90 5.26
N SER A 300 0.58 27.79 4.64
CA SER A 300 1.28 26.70 5.33
C SER A 300 2.62 26.36 4.70
N ALA A 301 3.68 26.38 5.51
CA ALA A 301 5.01 25.95 5.10
C ALA A 301 5.32 24.49 5.51
N ASP A 302 4.35 23.74 6.03
CA ASP A 302 4.58 22.37 6.49
C ASP A 302 4.69 21.37 5.32
N LEU A 303 5.47 20.29 5.53
CA LEU A 303 5.69 19.27 4.50
C LEU A 303 4.39 18.68 3.95
N ARG A 304 3.44 18.34 4.82
CA ARG A 304 2.21 17.63 4.45
C ARG A 304 1.32 18.49 3.55
N SER A 305 1.17 19.77 3.88
CA SER A 305 0.43 20.71 3.02
C SER A 305 1.08 20.85 1.64
N GLN A 306 2.40 20.75 1.56
CA GLN A 306 3.15 20.90 0.31
C GLN A 306 3.31 19.61 -0.52
N THR A 307 3.04 18.43 0.05
CA THR A 307 3.15 17.14 -0.65
C THR A 307 1.82 16.54 -1.07
N ARG A 308 0.69 17.06 -0.58
CA ARG A 308 -0.67 16.66 -0.99
C ARG A 308 -1.06 17.23 -2.36
N VAL A 309 -0.24 16.94 -3.37
CA VAL A 309 -0.37 17.48 -4.73
C VAL A 309 -1.71 17.16 -5.38
N LEU A 310 -2.31 16.01 -5.10
CA LEU A 310 -3.62 15.64 -5.66
C LEU A 310 -4.75 16.46 -5.04
N ALA A 311 -4.70 16.72 -3.74
CA ALA A 311 -5.70 17.55 -3.07
C ALA A 311 -5.59 19.01 -3.52
N ALA A 312 -4.37 19.56 -3.57
CA ALA A 312 -4.13 20.92 -4.07
C ALA A 312 -4.58 21.09 -5.54
N ALA A 313 -4.31 20.10 -6.39
CA ALA A 313 -4.77 20.12 -7.78
C ALA A 313 -6.31 20.05 -7.89
N ALA A 314 -6.96 19.24 -7.06
CA ALA A 314 -8.43 19.15 -7.02
C ALA A 314 -9.06 20.49 -6.63
N GLU A 315 -8.54 21.13 -5.57
CA GLU A 315 -9.01 22.44 -5.11
C GLU A 315 -8.78 23.54 -6.15
N TYR A 316 -7.60 23.55 -6.77
CA TYR A 316 -7.25 24.50 -7.82
C TYR A 316 -8.18 24.38 -9.04
N LEU A 317 -8.49 23.15 -9.47
CA LEU A 317 -9.42 22.91 -10.59
C LEU A 317 -10.89 23.17 -10.23
N ALA A 318 -11.28 23.05 -8.96
CA ALA A 318 -12.63 23.38 -8.52
C ALA A 318 -12.90 24.90 -8.46
N GLY A 319 -11.86 25.71 -8.25
CA GLY A 319 -11.95 27.18 -8.28
C GLY A 319 -12.03 27.78 -9.69
N ASP A 320 -11.68 26.99 -10.72
CA ASP A 320 -11.78 27.37 -12.11
C ASP A 320 -13.20 27.05 -12.63
N ASN A 321 -14.03 28.09 -12.85
CA ASN A 321 -15.41 27.98 -13.35
C ASN A 321 -15.47 27.54 -14.84
N GLY A 322 -14.77 26.47 -15.20
CA GLY A 322 -14.71 25.95 -16.57
C GLY A 322 -13.90 26.81 -17.54
N GLY A 323 -13.00 27.66 -17.03
CA GLY A 323 -12.08 28.45 -17.84
C GLY A 323 -10.92 27.61 -18.41
N ALA A 324 -10.10 28.25 -19.24
CA ALA A 324 -8.81 27.71 -19.62
C ALA A 324 -7.87 27.83 -18.40
N VAL A 325 -7.37 26.70 -17.92
CA VAL A 325 -6.36 26.68 -16.85
C VAL A 325 -5.11 27.39 -17.37
N ASP A 326 -4.66 28.44 -16.70
CA ASP A 326 -3.55 29.31 -17.13
C ASP A 326 -2.16 28.63 -17.05
N GLY A 327 -2.12 27.33 -16.73
CA GLY A 327 -0.90 26.55 -16.56
C GLY A 327 -0.07 26.98 -15.35
N SER A 328 -0.60 27.79 -14.43
CA SER A 328 0.15 28.34 -13.31
C SER A 328 0.31 27.37 -12.13
N PHE A 329 -0.38 26.22 -12.14
CA PHE A 329 -0.22 25.21 -11.10
C PHE A 329 1.18 24.61 -11.16
N ALA A 330 2.02 25.00 -10.21
CA ALA A 330 3.31 24.42 -9.98
C ALA A 330 3.75 24.58 -8.53
N GLY A 331 4.56 23.64 -8.06
CA GLY A 331 5.14 23.64 -6.72
C GLY A 331 6.59 23.18 -6.76
N GLN A 332 7.41 23.65 -5.83
CA GLN A 332 8.83 23.30 -5.75
C GLN A 332 9.31 23.20 -4.32
N LEU A 333 9.94 22.08 -3.99
CA LEU A 333 10.42 21.74 -2.66
C LEU A 333 11.86 21.22 -2.73
N LYS A 334 12.67 21.54 -1.73
CA LYS A 334 13.86 20.76 -1.40
C LYS A 334 13.50 19.81 -0.26
N LEU A 335 13.65 18.52 -0.49
CA LEU A 335 13.35 17.46 0.47
C LEU A 335 14.63 16.75 0.90
N HIS A 336 14.62 16.25 2.14
CA HIS A 336 15.64 15.35 2.66
C HIS A 336 14.99 13.99 2.95
N ILE A 337 15.59 12.91 2.46
CA ILE A 337 15.26 11.54 2.83
C ILE A 337 16.41 11.01 3.68
N ASP A 338 16.13 10.73 4.94
CA ASP A 338 17.10 10.15 5.88
C ASP A 338 16.81 8.67 6.08
N VAL A 339 17.84 7.83 6.01
CA VAL A 339 17.75 6.38 6.18
C VAL A 339 18.70 5.93 7.28
N GLN A 340 18.14 5.42 8.37
CA GLN A 340 18.87 4.92 9.54
C GLN A 340 18.69 3.42 9.65
N ILE A 341 19.79 2.68 9.79
CA ILE A 341 19.79 1.23 9.95
C ILE A 341 20.55 0.86 11.21
N ASN A 342 19.97 -0.03 12.01
CA ASN A 342 20.72 -0.72 13.05
C ASN A 342 21.37 -1.96 12.44
N GLU A 343 22.65 -1.88 12.09
CA GLU A 343 23.34 -2.96 11.38
C GLU A 343 23.29 -4.30 12.13
N THR A 344 23.44 -4.28 13.45
CA THR A 344 23.45 -5.49 14.27
C THR A 344 22.12 -6.22 14.17
N GLU A 345 21.02 -5.49 14.32
CA GLU A 345 19.69 -6.09 14.30
C GLU A 345 19.23 -6.39 12.86
N ALA A 346 19.58 -5.55 11.88
CA ALA A 346 19.32 -5.80 10.47
C ALA A 346 20.00 -7.08 9.96
N LYS A 347 21.29 -7.30 10.30
CA LYS A 347 22.02 -8.53 9.94
C LYS A 347 21.40 -9.76 10.60
N ARG A 348 20.87 -9.64 11.82
CA ARG A 348 20.19 -10.76 12.53
C ARG A 348 19.01 -11.30 11.73
N VAL A 349 18.28 -10.42 11.02
CA VAL A 349 17.16 -10.78 10.15
C VAL A 349 17.54 -10.89 8.67
N GLY A 350 18.84 -10.98 8.34
CA GLY A 350 19.30 -11.27 6.98
C GLY A 350 19.18 -10.10 6.00
N ILE A 351 19.07 -8.86 6.48
CA ILE A 351 19.15 -7.67 5.63
C ILE A 351 20.63 -7.40 5.31
N ASP A 352 20.96 -7.30 4.02
CA ASP A 352 22.31 -6.96 3.59
C ASP A 352 22.55 -5.46 3.73
N THR A 353 23.43 -5.10 4.66
CA THR A 353 23.79 -3.72 4.98
C THR A 353 25.04 -3.23 4.25
N ASN A 354 25.67 -4.08 3.43
CA ASN A 354 26.80 -3.69 2.59
C ASN A 354 26.35 -2.90 1.36
N VAL A 355 25.09 -3.04 0.95
CA VAL A 355 24.46 -2.15 -0.02
C VAL A 355 24.37 -0.77 0.64
N ALA A 356 24.61 0.31 -0.11
CA ALA A 356 24.60 1.70 0.38
C ALA A 356 23.20 2.19 0.82
N ILE A 357 22.52 1.46 1.70
CA ILE A 357 21.18 1.72 2.20
C ILE A 357 21.20 2.90 3.19
N THR A 358 22.35 3.20 3.81
CA THR A 358 22.57 4.29 4.77
C THR A 358 22.79 5.67 4.14
N ALA A 359 22.50 5.85 2.85
CA ALA A 359 22.65 7.15 2.20
C ALA A 359 21.40 8.02 2.42
N SER A 360 21.58 9.16 3.09
CA SER A 360 20.57 10.22 3.12
C SER A 360 20.67 11.07 1.86
N ASP A 361 19.55 11.38 1.24
CA ASP A 361 19.48 12.04 -0.05
C ASP A 361 18.74 13.38 0.02
N ASN A 362 19.32 14.40 -0.62
CA ASN A 362 18.64 15.67 -0.86
C ASN A 362 18.03 15.67 -2.26
N TRP A 363 16.79 16.12 -2.38
CA TRP A 363 16.06 16.15 -3.64
C TRP A 363 15.48 17.53 -3.90
N LEU A 364 15.67 18.06 -5.10
CA LEU A 364 14.79 19.09 -5.64
C LEU A 364 13.60 18.37 -6.28
N VAL A 365 12.40 18.57 -5.72
CA VAL A 365 11.14 18.08 -6.27
C VAL A 365 10.40 19.26 -6.90
N SER A 366 10.00 19.10 -8.15
CA SER A 366 9.20 20.06 -8.90
C SER A 366 7.94 19.36 -9.37
N VAL A 367 6.79 20.01 -9.24
CA VAL A 367 5.47 19.47 -9.62
C VAL A 367 4.75 20.46 -10.53
N ALA A 368 4.01 19.94 -11.50
CA ALA A 368 3.16 20.72 -12.39
C ALA A 368 1.87 19.96 -12.73
N LEU A 369 0.86 20.71 -13.16
CA LEU A 369 -0.39 20.19 -13.70
C LEU A 369 -0.36 20.30 -15.24
N GLY A 370 -0.82 19.25 -15.93
CA GLY A 370 -1.10 19.31 -17.35
C GLY A 370 -2.33 20.18 -17.62
N SER A 371 -2.24 21.04 -18.63
CA SER A 371 -3.30 22.01 -18.98
C SER A 371 -3.93 21.76 -20.34
N GLY A 372 -3.47 20.74 -21.07
CA GLY A 372 -3.91 20.43 -22.43
C GLY A 372 -4.74 19.14 -22.48
N GLU A 373 -4.29 18.22 -23.33
CA GLU A 373 -4.95 16.95 -23.62
C GLU A 373 -5.18 16.11 -22.35
N SER A 374 -4.20 16.11 -21.43
CA SER A 374 -4.30 15.37 -20.18
C SER A 374 -5.42 15.90 -19.27
N LEU A 375 -5.64 17.22 -19.23
CA LEU A 375 -6.72 17.84 -18.48
C LEU A 375 -8.09 17.55 -19.09
N GLU A 376 -8.20 17.63 -20.41
CA GLU A 376 -9.43 17.28 -21.13
C GLU A 376 -9.83 15.82 -20.85
N MET A 377 -8.88 14.88 -20.95
CA MET A 377 -9.13 13.47 -20.61
C MET A 377 -9.60 13.30 -19.17
N SER A 378 -8.98 14.00 -18.21
CA SER A 378 -9.34 13.92 -16.79
C SER A 378 -10.74 14.48 -16.51
N ARG A 379 -11.19 15.50 -17.24
CA ARG A 379 -12.54 16.09 -17.09
C ARG A 379 -13.62 15.23 -17.73
N GLN A 380 -13.32 14.55 -18.84
CA GLN A 380 -14.30 13.78 -19.61
C GLN A 380 -14.54 12.36 -19.06
N ARG A 381 -13.60 11.80 -18.30
CA ARG A 381 -13.67 10.41 -17.85
C ARG A 381 -13.72 10.33 -16.33
N GLU A 382 -14.90 9.96 -15.81
CA GLU A 382 -15.05 9.57 -14.42
C GLU A 382 -14.05 8.47 -14.06
N GLY A 383 -13.45 8.57 -12.87
CA GLY A 383 -12.42 7.63 -12.43
C GLY A 383 -11.00 7.91 -12.91
N LEU A 384 -10.76 8.80 -13.89
CA LEU A 384 -9.39 9.18 -14.27
C LEU A 384 -8.76 10.09 -13.20
N SER A 385 -7.44 10.00 -13.03
CA SER A 385 -6.72 10.80 -12.02
C SER A 385 -6.48 12.22 -12.53
N LEU A 386 -6.19 13.14 -11.61
CA LEU A 386 -5.80 14.49 -11.98
C LEU A 386 -4.45 14.47 -12.73
N PRO A 387 -4.26 15.33 -13.75
CA PRO A 387 -3.10 15.29 -14.64
C PRO A 387 -1.87 15.93 -14.00
N VAL A 388 -1.43 15.43 -12.85
CA VAL A 388 -0.28 15.94 -12.10
C VAL A 388 0.93 15.06 -12.36
N ALA A 389 2.08 15.69 -12.58
CA ALA A 389 3.37 15.02 -12.59
C ALA A 389 4.42 15.79 -11.80
N SER A 390 5.39 15.06 -11.27
CA SER A 390 6.52 15.60 -10.54
C SER A 390 7.83 15.01 -11.07
N VAL A 391 8.91 15.77 -10.97
CA VAL A 391 10.28 15.27 -11.16
C VAL A 391 11.08 15.45 -9.88
N ALA A 392 12.01 14.53 -9.61
CA ALA A 392 12.96 14.67 -8.51
C ALA A 392 14.40 14.57 -9.00
N ILE A 393 15.16 15.63 -8.76
CA ILE A 393 16.58 15.75 -9.11
C ILE A 393 17.41 15.66 -7.83
N ARG A 394 18.33 14.70 -7.78
CA ARG A 394 19.19 14.50 -6.62
C ARG A 394 20.26 15.59 -6.52
N LEU A 395 20.42 16.10 -5.31
CA LEU A 395 21.39 17.12 -4.95
C LEU A 395 22.44 16.53 -4.01
N SER A 396 23.63 17.11 -4.05
CA SER A 396 24.67 16.90 -3.03
C SER A 396 24.16 17.22 -1.61
N ALA A 397 24.84 16.70 -0.58
CA ALA A 397 24.49 16.93 0.82
C ALA A 397 24.40 18.42 1.21
N GLY A 398 25.21 19.29 0.59
CA GLY A 398 25.14 20.74 0.78
C GLY A 398 24.05 21.45 -0.03
N GLY A 399 23.37 20.74 -0.94
CA GLY A 399 22.35 21.30 -1.83
C GLY A 399 22.87 22.26 -2.88
N THR A 400 24.19 22.27 -3.14
CA THR A 400 24.89 23.24 -4.01
C THR A 400 25.30 22.68 -5.37
N ALA A 401 25.24 21.36 -5.55
CA ALA A 401 25.52 20.70 -6.82
C ALA A 401 24.50 19.58 -7.11
N ILE A 402 24.29 19.29 -8.38
CA ILE A 402 23.51 18.13 -8.84
C ILE A 402 24.40 16.88 -8.73
N GLU A 403 23.84 15.81 -8.17
CA GLU A 403 24.45 14.47 -8.14
C GLU A 403 23.54 13.50 -8.89
N PRO A 404 23.64 13.43 -10.22
CA PRO A 404 22.68 12.70 -11.04
C PRO A 404 22.60 11.22 -10.65
N VAL A 405 21.40 10.65 -10.70
CA VAL A 405 21.24 9.19 -10.57
C VAL A 405 21.72 8.51 -11.83
N ASN A 406 22.29 7.30 -11.71
CA ASN A 406 22.75 6.54 -12.87
C ASN A 406 21.59 6.12 -13.78
N ARG A 407 20.44 5.81 -13.18
CA ARG A 407 19.17 5.48 -13.85
C ARG A 407 18.02 6.04 -13.05
N GLY A 408 17.09 6.68 -13.76
CA GLY A 408 15.85 7.18 -13.22
C GLY A 408 14.92 6.02 -12.87
N VAL A 409 13.97 6.29 -11.99
CA VAL A 409 12.90 5.35 -11.63
C VAL A 409 11.59 6.06 -11.92
N ALA A 410 10.64 5.36 -12.54
CA ALA A 410 9.28 5.85 -12.69
C ALA A 410 8.50 5.58 -11.40
N PHE A 411 7.68 6.54 -11.00
CA PHE A 411 6.84 6.47 -9.81
C PHE A 411 5.38 6.67 -10.21
N CYS A 412 4.51 5.89 -9.57
CA CYS A 412 3.11 6.24 -9.40
C CYS A 412 2.90 6.41 -7.89
N PHE A 413 3.46 7.51 -7.37
CA PHE A 413 3.63 7.91 -5.96
C PHE A 413 4.53 6.99 -5.12
N LEU A 414 4.58 5.70 -5.46
CA LEU A 414 5.58 4.73 -5.02
C LEU A 414 6.43 4.26 -6.23
N PRO A 415 7.66 3.78 -5.99
CA PRO A 415 8.55 3.37 -7.07
C PRO A 415 7.97 2.17 -7.82
N LEU A 416 7.86 2.30 -9.15
CA LEU A 416 7.54 1.21 -10.06
C LEU A 416 8.83 0.44 -10.38
N PRO A 417 8.75 -0.87 -10.70
CA PRO A 417 9.91 -1.65 -11.15
C PRO A 417 10.28 -1.31 -12.61
N ILE A 418 10.33 -0.02 -12.94
CA ILE A 418 10.57 0.51 -14.28
C ILE A 418 11.77 1.46 -14.18
N GLU A 419 12.90 1.01 -14.71
CA GLU A 419 14.07 1.85 -14.88
C GLU A 419 13.91 2.75 -16.09
N SER A 420 14.35 3.99 -15.95
CA SER A 420 14.36 5.00 -16.99
C SER A 420 15.81 5.40 -17.30
N PRO A 421 16.16 5.66 -18.58
CA PRO A 421 17.47 6.19 -18.95
C PRO A 421 17.69 7.64 -18.47
N LEU A 422 16.66 8.28 -17.89
CA LEU A 422 16.75 9.63 -17.35
C LEU A 422 17.70 9.69 -16.14
N LEU A 423 18.31 10.86 -15.93
CA LEU A 423 19.22 11.11 -14.80
C LEU A 423 18.50 11.68 -13.56
N PHE A 424 17.18 11.55 -13.53
CA PHE A 424 16.26 12.03 -12.49
C PHE A 424 15.06 11.09 -12.40
N HIS A 425 14.27 11.22 -11.35
CA HIS A 425 13.06 10.42 -11.16
C HIS A 425 11.82 11.17 -11.68
N VAL A 426 10.84 10.43 -12.17
CA VAL A 426 9.57 10.97 -12.68
C VAL A 426 8.43 10.30 -11.95
N ASN A 427 7.48 11.10 -11.47
CA ASN A 427 6.26 10.67 -10.81
C ASN A 427 5.06 11.19 -11.57
N ALA A 428 4.06 10.36 -11.80
CA ALA A 428 2.75 10.80 -12.25
C ALA A 428 1.71 9.73 -11.90
N ALA A 429 0.42 10.05 -12.02
CA ALA A 429 -0.66 9.08 -11.91
C ALA A 429 -0.74 8.19 -13.18
N PHE A 430 0.35 7.49 -13.49
CA PHE A 430 0.46 6.64 -14.68
C PHE A 430 -0.58 5.52 -14.64
N ALA A 431 -1.15 5.24 -15.82
CA ALA A 431 -1.82 3.99 -16.07
C ALA A 431 -0.78 2.87 -16.17
N VAL A 432 -0.95 1.83 -15.37
CA VAL A 432 -0.05 0.68 -15.30
C VAL A 432 -0.82 -0.59 -15.60
N THR A 433 -0.12 -1.55 -16.19
CA THR A 433 -0.66 -2.91 -16.41
C THR A 433 -1.14 -3.54 -15.10
N SER A 434 -1.97 -4.59 -15.16
CA SER A 434 -2.46 -5.29 -13.96
C SER A 434 -1.34 -5.79 -13.04
N SER A 435 -0.21 -6.21 -13.64
CA SER A 435 1.03 -6.60 -12.94
C SER A 435 1.79 -5.45 -12.30
N ARG A 436 1.46 -4.20 -12.66
CA ARG A 436 2.16 -2.96 -12.29
C ARG A 436 3.65 -2.95 -12.64
N ARG A 437 4.07 -3.82 -13.54
CA ARG A 437 5.47 -3.93 -14.00
C ARG A 437 5.81 -3.03 -15.16
N TYR A 438 4.79 -2.65 -15.91
CA TYR A 438 4.90 -1.84 -17.11
C TYR A 438 3.84 -0.75 -17.09
N LEU A 439 4.15 0.38 -17.73
CA LEU A 439 3.16 1.37 -18.09
C LEU A 439 2.28 0.79 -19.20
N GLU A 440 1.02 1.19 -19.22
CA GLU A 440 0.18 0.95 -20.40
C GLU A 440 0.72 1.77 -21.58
N GLU A 441 0.80 1.15 -22.75
CA GLU A 441 1.33 1.73 -23.99
C GLU A 441 0.30 1.57 -25.11
N ASP A 442 0.18 2.60 -25.95
CA ASP A 442 -0.70 2.58 -27.13
C ASP A 442 -0.16 1.57 -28.17
N THR A 443 -1.02 0.67 -28.64
CA THR A 443 -0.70 -0.44 -29.54
C THR A 443 -1.37 -0.27 -30.91
N MET A 444 -0.75 -0.82 -31.95
CA MET A 444 -1.24 -0.68 -33.35
C MET A 444 -2.62 -1.30 -33.60
N ASP A 445 -3.10 -2.16 -32.68
CA ASP A 445 -4.39 -2.85 -32.78
C ASP A 445 -5.55 -2.04 -32.16
N GLU A 446 -5.26 -0.87 -31.60
CA GLU A 446 -6.28 -0.02 -31.00
C GLU A 446 -7.12 0.72 -32.04
N ALA A 447 -8.43 0.74 -31.81
CA ALA A 447 -9.35 1.47 -32.68
C ALA A 447 -9.07 2.98 -32.58
N GLU A 448 -8.75 3.59 -33.72
CA GLU A 448 -8.53 5.03 -33.84
C GLU A 448 -9.65 5.84 -33.18
N GLY A 449 -9.27 6.85 -32.38
CA GLY A 449 -10.21 7.73 -31.69
C GLY A 449 -10.83 7.18 -30.41
N ARG A 450 -10.52 5.95 -29.99
CA ARG A 450 -10.92 5.45 -28.66
C ARG A 450 -9.93 5.87 -27.58
N TRP A 451 -10.44 6.01 -26.36
CA TRP A 451 -9.61 6.23 -25.18
C TRP A 451 -8.70 5.02 -24.96
N HIS A 452 -7.43 5.26 -24.69
CA HIS A 452 -6.48 4.25 -24.25
C HIS A 452 -5.62 4.77 -23.09
N PRO A 453 -5.30 3.92 -22.08
CA PRO A 453 -4.45 4.35 -20.98
C PRO A 453 -3.01 4.72 -21.41
N GLY A 454 -2.51 4.21 -22.53
CA GLY A 454 -1.21 4.61 -23.09
C GLY A 454 -1.19 6.07 -23.57
N ARG A 455 -2.30 6.53 -24.18
CA ARG A 455 -2.47 7.93 -24.58
C ARG A 455 -2.46 8.88 -23.37
N TRP A 456 -3.08 8.45 -22.26
CA TRP A 456 -3.01 9.17 -20.98
C TRP A 456 -1.56 9.32 -20.48
N ASN A 457 -0.79 8.22 -20.44
CA ASN A 457 0.61 8.26 -20.03
C ASN A 457 1.45 9.19 -20.91
N ALA A 458 1.23 9.15 -22.22
CA ALA A 458 1.95 9.99 -23.15
C ALA A 458 1.61 11.48 -22.99
N ALA A 459 0.33 11.82 -22.71
CA ALA A 459 -0.09 13.19 -22.42
C ALA A 459 0.52 13.71 -21.11
N LEU A 460 0.52 12.90 -20.04
CA LEU A 460 1.17 13.25 -18.77
C LEU A 460 2.66 13.57 -18.93
N LEU A 461 3.37 12.76 -19.73
CA LEU A 461 4.80 12.96 -19.98
C LEU A 461 5.06 14.20 -20.82
N ARG A 462 4.29 14.41 -21.89
CA ARG A 462 4.46 15.55 -22.82
C ARG A 462 4.13 16.89 -22.17
N GLU A 463 3.15 16.92 -21.26
CA GLU A 463 2.65 18.14 -20.64
C GLU A 463 3.21 18.30 -19.22
N ALA A 464 2.61 17.61 -18.25
CA ALA A 464 2.86 17.83 -16.83
C ALA A 464 4.33 17.53 -16.44
N ALA A 465 4.89 16.41 -16.89
CA ALA A 465 6.26 16.03 -16.52
C ALA A 465 7.29 16.96 -17.16
N CYS A 466 7.10 17.35 -18.43
CA CYS A 466 7.93 18.35 -19.11
C CYS A 466 7.88 19.70 -18.39
N ALA A 467 6.70 20.19 -18.03
CA ALA A 467 6.54 21.45 -17.31
C ALA A 467 7.24 21.42 -15.94
N ALA A 468 7.09 20.31 -15.20
CA ALA A 468 7.78 20.11 -13.93
C ALA A 468 9.31 20.11 -14.10
N LEU A 469 9.83 19.48 -15.16
CA LEU A 469 11.26 19.44 -15.48
C LEU A 469 11.81 20.82 -15.87
N VAL A 470 11.14 21.53 -16.78
CA VAL A 470 11.54 22.89 -17.18
C VAL A 470 11.63 23.79 -15.95
N SER A 471 10.60 23.77 -15.10
CA SER A 471 10.59 24.55 -13.87
C SER A 471 11.74 24.17 -12.92
N ALA A 472 12.09 22.88 -12.81
CA ALA A 472 13.21 22.43 -12.02
C ALA A 472 14.56 22.95 -12.56
N LEU A 473 14.74 22.91 -13.89
CA LEU A 473 15.97 23.38 -14.56
C LEU A 473 16.14 24.89 -14.45
N GLU A 474 15.06 25.66 -14.63
CA GLU A 474 15.04 27.10 -14.39
C GLU A 474 15.47 27.41 -12.96
N ARG A 475 15.01 26.60 -11.99
CA ARG A 475 15.39 26.78 -10.59
C ARG A 475 16.86 26.50 -10.34
N LEU A 476 17.37 25.38 -10.84
CA LEU A 476 18.79 25.02 -10.70
C LEU A 476 19.68 26.09 -11.32
N THR A 477 19.29 26.61 -12.49
CA THR A 477 19.99 27.70 -13.18
C THR A 477 20.01 28.98 -12.36
N ALA A 478 18.85 29.39 -11.83
CA ALA A 478 18.73 30.60 -11.01
C ALA A 478 19.51 30.53 -9.68
N GLU A 479 19.72 29.33 -9.14
CA GLU A 479 20.54 29.11 -7.94
C GLU A 479 22.01 28.77 -8.24
N ASN A 480 22.43 28.81 -9.52
CA ASN A 480 23.75 28.40 -10.00
C ASN A 480 24.16 26.97 -9.55
N ILE A 481 23.19 26.08 -9.38
CA ILE A 481 23.40 24.68 -9.02
C ILE A 481 23.68 23.92 -10.32
N THR A 482 24.93 23.48 -10.49
CA THR A 482 25.37 22.73 -11.68
C THR A 482 25.71 21.29 -11.34
N ALA A 483 25.74 20.43 -12.35
CA ALA A 483 26.24 19.07 -12.17
C ALA A 483 27.76 19.11 -11.97
N ARG A 484 28.26 18.41 -10.95
CA ARG A 484 29.68 18.09 -10.89
C ARG A 484 29.95 17.08 -11.99
N LEU A 485 30.49 17.54 -13.13
CA LEU A 485 31.10 16.65 -14.11
C LEU A 485 32.16 15.86 -13.35
N ARG A 486 31.94 14.55 -13.16
CA ARG A 486 32.99 13.66 -12.67
C ARG A 486 34.13 13.78 -13.66
N SER A 487 35.27 14.31 -13.23
CA SER A 487 36.52 14.26 -13.98
C SER A 487 37.01 12.80 -14.04
N GLY A 488 36.32 11.98 -14.82
CA GLY A 488 36.73 10.63 -15.19
C GLY A 488 37.47 10.68 -16.51
N ARG A 489 38.73 10.25 -16.48
CA ARG A 489 39.65 10.16 -17.62
C ARG A 489 38.99 9.39 -18.78
N CYS A 490 39.08 9.96 -19.98
CA CYS A 490 38.85 9.25 -21.24
C CYS A 490 39.76 8.02 -21.36
#